data_AF-A0A3B0T306-F1
#
_entry.id   AF-A0A3B0T306-F1
#
_cell.length_a   1.000
_cell.length_b   1.000
_cell.length_c   1.000
_cell.angle_alpha   90.00
_cell.angle_beta   90.00
_cell.angle_gamma   90.00
#
_symmetry.space_group_name_H-M   'P 1'
#
loop_
_entity.id
_entity.type
_entity.pdbx_description
1 polymer ?
#
loop_
_entity_poly.entity_id
_entity_poly.type
_entity_poly.pdbx_seq_one_letter_code
_entity_poly.pdbx_strand_id
1 'polypeptide(L)'
;NNAAIYYGLGVTEHSQGSTMVMGLANLAMATGNIGRRGVGVNPLRGQNNVQGSCDMGSFPHEFSGYRSVSDDGVRAVFEKAWGRRQDPEPGYRIPNMFDEACAGSFKGLYIQGEDVAQSDPDTKHVEAALKALDILIVQDLFLNETARFAHVFLPGTSFLEKDGCFINAERRINRVRPVMKSQTGKDEWEVTQDLARALGYEMNHGSASAIMDEIAALTPTFKNVSYALLETKGSVQWPCNDASPDGTPIMHVDGFVRGKGAFVVTEYVPTEEKTNRKFPLILTTGRILSQYNVGAQTRRTDNVDWWEEDVLEIHPSDAEMRGVRDGQWVSIRSRKGETSLRAVISERMAPGVVYTTFHYPQSGANVVTTELSDWATSCPEYKVTAVEVAPANHKSDWQNAYERETPGYRRIAKIPAE
;
A
#
# COMPACT_ATOMS: atom_id res chain seq x y z
N ASN A 1 22.72 -25.30 11.12
CA ASN A 1 23.24 -24.35 10.11
C ASN A 1 22.20 -23.99 9.04
N ASN A 2 20.98 -23.59 9.44
CA ASN A 2 20.01 -22.95 8.56
C ASN A 2 19.58 -21.66 9.26
N ALA A 3 19.65 -20.53 8.56
CA ALA A 3 19.11 -19.26 9.02
C ALA A 3 18.20 -18.66 7.93
N ALA A 4 17.17 -17.94 8.36
CA ALA A 4 16.25 -17.26 7.47
C ALA A 4 16.08 -15.81 7.95
N ILE A 5 16.03 -14.87 7.01
CA ILE A 5 15.76 -13.47 7.27
C ILE A 5 14.28 -13.23 6.98
N TYR A 6 13.57 -12.66 7.95
CA TYR A 6 12.22 -12.13 7.78
C TYR A 6 12.27 -10.64 8.07
N TYR A 7 11.86 -9.82 7.10
CA TYR A 7 11.91 -8.38 7.23
C TYR A 7 10.60 -7.75 6.74
N GLY A 8 10.37 -6.51 7.15
CA GLY A 8 9.18 -5.76 6.78
C GLY A 8 9.49 -4.27 6.69
N LEU A 9 8.55 -3.46 7.16
CA LEU A 9 8.54 -2.02 6.88
C LEU A 9 9.62 -1.22 7.63
N GLY A 10 10.16 -1.75 8.73
CA GLY A 10 11.36 -1.17 9.39
C GLY A 10 12.65 -1.27 8.56
N VAL A 11 12.56 -1.83 7.35
CA VAL A 11 13.61 -1.80 6.34
C VAL A 11 13.16 -0.95 5.16
N THR A 12 11.96 -1.18 4.62
CA THR A 12 11.55 -0.59 3.33
C THR A 12 11.08 0.86 3.42
N GLU A 13 10.45 1.28 4.52
CA GLU A 13 9.86 2.63 4.67
C GLU A 13 10.86 3.62 5.26
N HIS A 14 11.99 3.75 4.57
CA HIS A 14 13.14 4.60 4.92
C HIS A 14 13.77 5.20 3.65
N SER A 15 14.50 6.30 3.81
CA SER A 15 15.30 6.94 2.75
C SER A 15 16.31 6.00 2.04
N GLN A 16 16.73 4.93 2.72
CA GLN A 16 17.64 3.91 2.19
C GLN A 16 17.02 2.49 2.16
N GLY A 17 15.72 2.37 1.94
CA GLY A 17 15.02 1.08 1.97
C GLY A 17 15.56 0.06 0.97
N SER A 18 15.75 0.46 -0.29
CA SER A 18 16.30 -0.41 -1.33
C SER A 18 17.71 -0.87 -1.00
N THR A 19 18.55 0.04 -0.48
CA THR A 19 19.93 -0.26 -0.07
C THR A 19 19.97 -1.28 1.07
N MET A 20 19.11 -1.16 2.07
CA MET A 20 19.06 -2.10 3.18
C MET A 20 18.61 -3.50 2.73
N VAL A 21 17.62 -3.60 1.84
CA VAL A 21 17.19 -4.90 1.27
C VAL A 21 18.33 -5.57 0.50
N MET A 22 19.07 -4.82 -0.30
CA MET A 22 20.27 -5.34 -0.97
C MET A 22 21.32 -5.84 0.03
N GLY A 23 21.50 -5.13 1.15
CA GLY A 23 22.39 -5.55 2.24
C GLY A 23 21.96 -6.88 2.88
N LEU A 24 20.66 -7.07 3.13
CA LEU A 24 20.11 -8.35 3.61
C LEU A 24 20.33 -9.49 2.61
N ALA A 25 20.17 -9.21 1.31
CA ALA A 25 20.45 -10.18 0.25
C ALA A 25 21.93 -10.56 0.20
N ASN A 26 22.85 -9.58 0.34
CA ASN A 26 24.29 -9.83 0.44
C ASN A 26 24.61 -10.77 1.60
N LEU A 27 24.04 -10.54 2.78
CA LEU A 27 24.25 -11.40 3.96
C LEU A 27 23.78 -12.83 3.71
N ALA A 28 22.59 -13.00 3.12
CA ALA A 28 22.06 -14.33 2.81
C ALA A 28 22.90 -15.06 1.76
N MET A 29 23.39 -14.35 0.74
CA MET A 29 24.32 -14.90 -0.25
C MET A 29 25.66 -15.31 0.38
N ALA A 30 26.27 -14.43 1.19
CA ALA A 30 27.56 -14.69 1.83
C ALA A 30 27.52 -15.90 2.77
N THR A 31 26.38 -16.14 3.41
CA THR A 31 26.18 -17.22 4.36
C THR A 31 25.60 -18.50 3.73
N GLY A 32 25.31 -18.51 2.42
CA GLY A 32 24.73 -19.66 1.73
C GLY A 32 23.31 -20.02 2.17
N ASN A 33 22.57 -19.05 2.72
CA ASN A 33 21.20 -19.22 3.22
C ASN A 33 20.15 -18.90 2.14
N ILE A 34 20.29 -19.48 0.94
CA ILE A 34 19.39 -19.32 -0.22
C ILE A 34 19.16 -20.67 -0.90
N GLY A 35 18.03 -20.85 -1.57
CA GLY A 35 17.78 -22.00 -2.47
C GLY A 35 17.48 -23.33 -1.76
N ARG A 36 17.13 -23.29 -0.47
CA ARG A 36 16.85 -24.51 0.31
C ARG A 36 15.73 -24.26 1.32
N ARG A 37 15.07 -25.35 1.72
CA ARG A 37 14.04 -25.31 2.77
C ARG A 37 14.64 -24.84 4.10
N GLY A 38 13.96 -23.88 4.74
CA GLY A 38 14.34 -23.33 6.05
C GLY A 38 15.39 -22.22 6.00
N VAL A 39 15.74 -21.72 4.80
CA VAL A 39 16.60 -20.55 4.60
C VAL A 39 15.97 -19.60 3.59
N GLY A 40 16.44 -18.35 3.54
CA GLY A 40 16.03 -17.37 2.54
C GLY A 40 15.92 -15.94 3.07
N VAL A 41 15.58 -15.02 2.15
CA VAL A 41 15.30 -13.61 2.43
C VAL A 41 13.82 -13.36 2.14
N ASN A 42 13.02 -13.23 3.19
CA ASN A 42 11.57 -13.29 3.11
C ASN A 42 10.96 -11.92 3.49
N PRO A 43 10.53 -11.10 2.52
CA PRO A 43 9.73 -9.93 2.80
C PRO A 43 8.34 -10.33 3.29
N LEU A 44 7.95 -9.85 4.47
CA LEU A 44 6.59 -9.98 4.98
C LEU A 44 5.68 -8.96 4.29
N ARG A 45 5.12 -9.35 3.14
CA ARG A 45 4.13 -8.53 2.41
C ARG A 45 2.90 -8.26 3.30
N GLY A 46 2.38 -7.04 3.24
CA GLY A 46 1.30 -6.56 4.12
C GLY A 46 -0.10 -6.95 3.67
N GLN A 47 -0.59 -6.36 2.57
CA GLN A 47 -1.96 -6.63 2.09
C GLN A 47 -2.04 -7.96 1.34
N ASN A 48 -3.24 -8.55 1.40
CA ASN A 48 -3.58 -9.90 0.92
C ASN A 48 -3.18 -10.19 -0.53
N ASN A 49 -3.16 -9.17 -1.39
CA ASN A 49 -2.86 -9.33 -2.82
C ASN A 49 -1.81 -8.33 -3.33
N VAL A 50 -0.99 -7.71 -2.47
CA VAL A 50 0.10 -6.83 -2.94
C VAL A 50 1.04 -7.58 -3.88
N GLN A 51 1.34 -8.85 -3.56
CA GLN A 51 2.14 -9.67 -4.46
C GLN A 51 1.46 -9.81 -5.83
N GLY A 52 0.18 -10.18 -5.85
CA GLY A 52 -0.57 -10.37 -7.10
C GLY A 52 -0.78 -9.08 -7.89
N SER A 53 -1.04 -7.96 -7.24
CA SER A 53 -1.15 -6.65 -7.89
C SER A 53 0.16 -6.28 -8.61
N CYS A 54 1.30 -6.43 -7.94
CA CYS A 54 2.61 -6.26 -8.58
C CYS A 54 2.79 -7.25 -9.75
N ASP A 55 2.45 -8.53 -9.55
CA ASP A 55 2.56 -9.56 -10.59
C ASP A 55 1.74 -9.22 -11.85
N MET A 56 0.62 -8.51 -11.69
CA MET A 56 -0.28 -8.09 -12.79
C MET A 56 0.07 -6.73 -13.39
N GLY A 57 1.25 -6.17 -13.07
CA GLY A 57 1.74 -4.93 -13.69
C GLY A 57 1.17 -3.65 -13.08
N SER A 58 0.77 -3.68 -11.80
CA SER A 58 0.30 -2.47 -11.08
C SER A 58 1.44 -1.51 -10.72
N PHE A 59 2.45 -1.40 -11.60
CA PHE A 59 3.57 -0.49 -11.51
C PHE A 59 3.69 0.26 -12.83
N PRO A 60 4.03 1.56 -12.79
CA PRO A 60 4.01 2.38 -14.00
C PRO A 60 5.08 2.03 -15.03
N HIS A 61 6.03 1.15 -14.70
CA HIS A 61 7.19 0.83 -15.55
C HIS A 61 7.17 -0.61 -16.10
N GLU A 62 6.12 -1.39 -15.87
CA GLU A 62 6.06 -2.78 -16.30
C GLU A 62 4.65 -3.28 -16.65
N PHE A 63 4.59 -4.28 -17.52
CA PHE A 63 3.44 -5.15 -17.71
C PHE A 63 3.46 -6.34 -16.75
N SER A 64 2.40 -7.15 -16.80
CA SER A 64 2.30 -8.39 -16.02
C SER A 64 3.53 -9.29 -16.18
N GLY A 65 3.97 -9.87 -15.07
CA GLY A 65 5.15 -10.72 -14.97
C GLY A 65 6.47 -9.98 -14.86
N TYR A 66 6.48 -8.74 -14.35
CA TYR A 66 7.69 -7.94 -14.13
C TYR A 66 8.47 -7.64 -15.41
N ARG A 67 7.76 -7.31 -16.50
CA ARG A 67 8.36 -7.08 -17.82
C ARG A 67 8.25 -5.61 -18.19
N SER A 68 9.39 -4.96 -18.41
CA SER A 68 9.46 -3.51 -18.63
C SER A 68 8.57 -3.04 -19.80
N VAL A 69 7.92 -1.89 -19.62
CA VAL A 69 7.18 -1.22 -20.72
C VAL A 69 8.08 -0.79 -21.87
N SER A 70 9.37 -0.54 -21.60
CA SER A 70 10.32 -0.09 -22.62
C SER A 70 10.84 -1.22 -23.52
N ASP A 71 10.53 -2.49 -23.22
CA ASP A 71 10.90 -3.63 -24.06
C ASP A 71 9.93 -3.80 -25.24
N ASP A 72 10.41 -3.56 -26.46
CA ASP A 72 9.65 -3.65 -27.71
C ASP A 72 9.04 -5.05 -27.93
N GLY A 73 9.77 -6.11 -27.59
CA GLY A 73 9.31 -7.49 -27.75
C GLY A 73 8.18 -7.81 -26.80
N VAL A 74 8.24 -7.30 -25.57
CA VAL A 74 7.15 -7.40 -24.59
C VAL A 74 5.94 -6.60 -25.06
N ARG A 75 6.11 -5.33 -25.44
CA ARG A 75 5.00 -4.49 -25.95
C ARG A 75 4.28 -5.15 -27.12
N ALA A 76 5.01 -5.68 -28.09
CA ALA A 76 4.43 -6.32 -29.26
C ALA A 76 3.49 -7.49 -28.91
N VAL A 77 3.75 -8.23 -27.82
CA VAL A 77 2.84 -9.28 -27.33
C VAL A 77 1.52 -8.71 -26.85
N PHE A 78 1.56 -7.66 -26.04
CA PHE A 78 0.37 -7.00 -25.49
C PHE A 78 -0.39 -6.21 -26.55
N GLU A 79 0.29 -5.47 -27.41
CA GLU A 79 -0.30 -4.72 -28.52
C GLU A 79 -1.06 -5.65 -29.49
N LYS A 80 -0.50 -6.83 -29.75
CA LYS A 80 -1.17 -7.86 -30.56
C LYS A 80 -2.42 -8.40 -29.87
N ALA A 81 -2.36 -8.65 -28.56
CA ALA A 81 -3.48 -9.21 -27.81
C ALA A 81 -4.63 -8.19 -27.65
N TRP A 82 -4.30 -6.94 -27.37
CA TRP A 82 -5.28 -5.89 -27.07
C TRP A 82 -5.67 -5.03 -28.28
N GLY A 83 -4.98 -5.20 -29.42
CA GLY A 83 -5.26 -4.46 -30.65
C GLY A 83 -5.02 -2.95 -30.52
N ARG A 84 -4.18 -2.53 -29.57
CA ARG A 84 -3.89 -1.12 -29.26
C ARG A 84 -2.41 -0.93 -29.00
N ARG A 85 -1.84 0.13 -29.57
CA ARG A 85 -0.47 0.57 -29.30
C ARG A 85 -0.30 0.88 -27.82
N GLN A 86 0.83 0.47 -27.25
CA GLN A 86 1.20 0.76 -25.87
C GLN A 86 2.29 1.83 -25.81
N ASP A 87 2.26 2.64 -24.76
CA ASP A 87 3.29 3.66 -24.53
C ASP A 87 4.61 2.99 -24.06
N PRO A 88 5.76 3.26 -24.68
CA PRO A 88 7.06 2.77 -24.19
C PRO A 88 7.57 3.47 -22.93
N GLU A 89 7.01 4.64 -22.60
CA GLU A 89 7.47 5.47 -21.49
C GLU A 89 6.84 5.01 -20.16
N PRO A 90 7.63 4.87 -19.09
CA PRO A 90 7.08 4.65 -17.75
C PRO A 90 6.12 5.77 -17.32
N GLY A 91 4.99 5.39 -16.73
CA GLY A 91 4.02 6.32 -16.17
C GLY A 91 4.47 6.96 -14.84
N TYR A 92 3.57 7.74 -14.25
CA TYR A 92 3.80 8.37 -12.96
C TYR A 92 3.66 7.38 -11.79
N ARG A 93 4.43 7.61 -10.72
CA ARG A 93 4.14 7.07 -9.38
C ARG A 93 3.25 8.05 -8.62
N ILE A 94 2.62 7.59 -7.55
CA ILE A 94 1.68 8.39 -6.74
C ILE A 94 2.24 9.77 -6.35
N PRO A 95 3.47 9.91 -5.81
CA PRO A 95 4.01 11.24 -5.50
C PRO A 95 4.08 12.16 -6.72
N ASN A 96 4.48 11.62 -7.88
CA ASN A 96 4.53 12.39 -9.13
C ASN A 96 3.13 12.80 -9.60
N MET A 97 2.13 11.93 -9.45
CA MET A 97 0.74 12.27 -9.78
C MET A 97 0.24 13.46 -8.96
N PHE A 98 0.58 13.50 -7.66
CA PHE A 98 0.17 14.60 -6.78
C PHE A 98 0.90 15.91 -7.08
N ASP A 99 2.20 15.85 -7.36
CA ASP A 99 2.98 17.01 -7.81
C ASP A 99 2.41 17.59 -9.11
N GLU A 100 2.15 16.74 -10.12
CA GLU A 100 1.62 17.16 -11.42
C GLU A 100 0.15 17.63 -11.32
N ALA A 101 -0.64 17.08 -10.39
CA ALA A 101 -1.99 17.58 -10.11
C ALA A 101 -1.94 18.98 -9.52
N CYS A 102 -1.04 19.23 -8.56
CA CYS A 102 -0.81 20.57 -8.00
C CYS A 102 -0.26 21.55 -9.04
N ALA A 103 0.58 21.08 -9.96
CA ALA A 103 1.09 21.87 -11.09
C ALA A 103 0.03 22.14 -12.17
N GLY A 104 -1.07 21.38 -12.15
CA GLY A 104 -2.21 21.53 -13.06
C GLY A 104 -2.06 20.79 -14.40
N SER A 105 -1.04 19.95 -14.58
CA SER A 105 -0.79 19.10 -15.75
C SER A 105 -1.50 17.75 -15.66
N PHE A 106 -1.82 17.28 -14.45
CA PHE A 106 -2.54 16.03 -14.21
C PHE A 106 -3.99 16.31 -13.79
N LYS A 107 -4.97 15.86 -14.59
CA LYS A 107 -6.37 16.31 -14.49
C LYS A 107 -7.37 15.28 -13.96
N GLY A 108 -7.09 14.00 -14.17
CA GLY A 108 -8.05 12.94 -13.88
C GLY A 108 -7.40 11.78 -13.16
N LEU A 109 -8.07 11.26 -12.14
CA LEU A 109 -7.60 10.09 -11.39
C LEU A 109 -8.74 9.11 -11.12
N TYR A 110 -8.46 7.82 -11.31
CA TYR A 110 -9.34 6.72 -10.94
C TYR A 110 -8.67 5.88 -9.85
N ILE A 111 -9.19 5.96 -8.62
CA ILE A 111 -8.69 5.24 -7.45
C ILE A 111 -9.59 4.05 -7.18
N GLN A 112 -9.01 2.85 -7.16
CA GLN A 112 -9.72 1.59 -6.90
C GLN A 112 -9.21 0.96 -5.60
N GLY A 113 -10.08 0.89 -4.58
CA GLY A 113 -9.81 0.15 -3.34
C GLY A 113 -8.69 0.73 -2.47
N GLU A 114 -8.44 2.03 -2.53
CA GLU A 114 -7.37 2.70 -1.79
C GLU A 114 -7.84 4.03 -1.18
N ASP A 115 -7.27 4.39 -0.02
CA ASP A 115 -7.58 5.63 0.71
C ASP A 115 -6.34 6.50 0.90
N VAL A 116 -5.84 7.05 -0.22
CA VAL A 116 -4.63 7.88 -0.27
C VAL A 116 -4.70 9.11 0.64
N ALA A 117 -5.89 9.70 0.85
CA ALA A 117 -6.03 10.87 1.71
C ALA A 117 -5.70 10.58 3.19
N GLN A 118 -5.87 9.34 3.66
CA GLN A 118 -5.49 8.93 5.02
C GLN A 118 -4.14 8.21 5.05
N SER A 119 -3.86 7.34 4.08
CA SER A 119 -2.71 6.43 4.13
C SER A 119 -1.38 7.07 3.74
N ASP A 120 -1.40 8.09 2.88
CA ASP A 120 -0.19 8.66 2.27
C ASP A 120 0.42 9.77 3.13
N PRO A 121 1.75 10.01 3.02
CA PRO A 121 2.43 11.03 3.81
C PRO A 121 2.06 12.44 3.34
N ASP A 122 2.36 13.45 4.18
CA ASP A 122 2.11 14.86 3.86
C ASP A 122 0.64 15.10 3.44
N THR A 123 -0.29 14.75 4.32
CA THR A 123 -1.74 14.82 4.07
C THR A 123 -2.18 16.17 3.48
N LYS A 124 -1.54 17.28 3.84
CA LYS A 124 -1.87 18.60 3.28
C LYS A 124 -1.59 18.69 1.79
N HIS A 125 -0.45 18.16 1.34
CA HIS A 125 -0.11 18.10 -0.08
C HIS A 125 -1.06 17.16 -0.84
N VAL A 126 -1.33 15.96 -0.29
CA VAL A 126 -2.28 15.01 -0.88
C VAL A 126 -3.67 15.63 -1.04
N GLU A 127 -4.21 16.26 0.02
CA GLU A 127 -5.52 16.93 -0.07
C GLU A 127 -5.52 18.09 -1.09
N ALA A 128 -4.41 18.82 -1.23
CA ALA A 128 -4.29 19.88 -2.24
C ALA A 128 -4.31 19.30 -3.66
N ALA A 129 -3.58 18.21 -3.90
CA ALA A 129 -3.57 17.51 -5.17
C ALA A 129 -4.96 16.98 -5.55
N LEU A 130 -5.64 16.29 -4.62
CA LEU A 130 -6.98 15.74 -4.86
C LEU A 130 -8.01 16.84 -5.17
N LYS A 131 -7.91 18.02 -4.54
CA LYS A 131 -8.76 19.19 -4.83
C LYS A 131 -8.46 19.84 -6.18
N ALA A 132 -7.25 19.67 -6.72
CA ALA A 132 -6.81 20.28 -7.97
C ALA A 132 -7.21 19.47 -9.22
N LEU A 133 -7.66 18.22 -9.04
CA LEU A 133 -8.13 17.36 -10.12
C LEU A 133 -9.45 17.87 -10.70
N ASP A 134 -9.58 17.84 -12.03
CA ASP A 134 -10.83 18.15 -12.73
C ASP A 134 -11.84 16.99 -12.57
N ILE A 135 -11.34 15.76 -12.41
CA ILE A 135 -12.15 14.57 -12.14
C ILE A 135 -11.41 13.58 -11.23
N LEU A 136 -12.11 13.12 -10.19
CA LEU A 136 -11.65 12.08 -9.29
C LEU A 136 -12.76 11.03 -9.17
N ILE A 137 -12.46 9.83 -9.64
CA ILE A 137 -13.33 8.65 -9.56
C ILE A 137 -12.80 7.78 -8.44
N VAL A 138 -13.65 7.44 -7.47
CA VAL A 138 -13.31 6.51 -6.39
C VAL A 138 -14.20 5.28 -6.52
N GLN A 139 -13.58 4.09 -6.57
CA GLN A 139 -14.26 2.81 -6.47
C GLN A 139 -13.90 2.11 -5.17
N ASP A 140 -14.85 2.07 -4.22
CA ASP A 140 -14.67 1.46 -2.91
C ASP A 140 -16.02 0.98 -2.33
N LEU A 141 -15.96 0.18 -1.28
CA LEU A 141 -17.11 -0.29 -0.51
C LEU A 141 -17.76 0.81 0.32
N PHE A 142 -16.97 1.76 0.82
CA PHE A 142 -17.42 2.77 1.76
C PHE A 142 -16.95 4.16 1.33
N LEU A 143 -17.70 5.19 1.74
CA LEU A 143 -17.22 6.57 1.70
C LEU A 143 -16.03 6.71 2.66
N ASN A 144 -14.83 6.67 2.10
CA ASN A 144 -13.55 6.76 2.81
C ASN A 144 -13.08 8.24 2.91
N GLU A 145 -11.82 8.50 3.29
CA GLU A 145 -11.32 9.88 3.36
C GLU A 145 -11.04 10.49 1.99
N THR A 146 -10.56 9.68 1.05
CA THR A 146 -10.32 10.07 -0.34
C THR A 146 -11.61 10.46 -1.07
N ALA A 147 -12.72 9.76 -0.79
CA ALA A 147 -14.03 10.03 -1.36
C ALA A 147 -14.58 11.42 -1.01
N ARG A 148 -14.01 12.12 -0.01
CA ARG A 148 -14.36 13.52 0.29
C ARG A 148 -14.05 14.47 -0.87
N PHE A 149 -13.09 14.11 -1.72
CA PHE A 149 -12.67 14.90 -2.87
C PHE A 149 -13.23 14.35 -4.19
N ALA A 150 -13.97 13.24 -4.14
CA ALA A 150 -14.41 12.53 -5.33
C ALA A 150 -15.54 13.29 -6.05
N HIS A 151 -15.46 13.25 -7.38
CA HIS A 151 -16.50 13.73 -8.28
C HIS A 151 -17.48 12.60 -8.63
N VAL A 152 -16.97 11.36 -8.67
CA VAL A 152 -17.73 10.15 -8.98
C VAL A 152 -17.38 9.08 -7.97
N PHE A 153 -18.40 8.37 -7.48
CA PHE A 153 -18.22 7.21 -6.61
C PHE A 153 -18.85 5.98 -7.26
N LEU A 154 -18.07 4.91 -7.42
CA LEU A 154 -18.48 3.63 -7.96
C LEU A 154 -18.47 2.58 -6.83
N PRO A 155 -19.60 1.96 -6.48
CA PRO A 155 -19.62 0.97 -5.41
C PRO A 155 -18.77 -0.27 -5.75
N GLY A 156 -17.82 -0.60 -4.88
CA GLY A 156 -17.03 -1.83 -4.95
C GLY A 156 -17.79 -3.05 -4.43
N THR A 157 -17.12 -4.22 -4.44
CA THR A 157 -17.63 -5.46 -3.84
C THR A 157 -16.68 -6.01 -2.79
N SER A 158 -17.18 -6.78 -1.82
CA SER A 158 -16.39 -7.41 -0.77
C SER A 158 -15.86 -8.77 -1.24
N PHE A 159 -14.84 -9.30 -0.56
CA PHE A 159 -14.28 -10.61 -0.92
C PHE A 159 -15.31 -11.77 -0.79
N LEU A 160 -16.39 -11.58 -0.03
CA LEU A 160 -17.48 -12.55 0.12
C LEU A 160 -18.41 -12.59 -1.11
N GLU A 161 -18.37 -11.54 -1.93
CA GLU A 161 -19.20 -11.38 -3.14
C GLU A 161 -18.39 -11.64 -4.41
N LYS A 162 -17.05 -11.49 -4.35
CA LYS A 162 -16.16 -11.63 -5.51
C LYS A 162 -15.90 -13.07 -5.88
N ASP A 163 -15.72 -13.28 -7.18
CA ASP A 163 -15.05 -14.45 -7.72
C ASP A 163 -13.64 -14.09 -8.22
N GLY A 164 -12.59 -14.75 -7.71
CA GLY A 164 -11.23 -14.40 -8.10
C GLY A 164 -10.11 -15.21 -7.45
N CYS A 165 -8.92 -14.61 -7.40
CA CYS A 165 -7.74 -15.16 -6.73
C CYS A 165 -7.02 -14.09 -5.91
N PHE A 166 -6.37 -14.50 -4.82
CA PHE A 166 -5.37 -13.70 -4.12
C PHE A 166 -4.01 -14.40 -4.11
N ILE A 167 -2.96 -13.63 -4.36
CA ILE A 167 -1.57 -14.06 -4.33
C ILE A 167 -0.91 -13.48 -3.08
N ASN A 168 -0.56 -14.38 -2.15
CA ASN A 168 -0.02 -14.00 -0.84
C ASN A 168 1.50 -13.78 -0.85
N ALA A 169 2.08 -13.49 0.33
CA ALA A 169 3.50 -13.21 0.52
C ALA A 169 4.46 -14.31 0.05
N GLU A 170 4.04 -15.58 0.07
CA GLU A 170 4.85 -16.72 -0.39
C GLU A 170 4.59 -17.08 -1.85
N ARG A 171 3.98 -16.16 -2.63
CA ARG A 171 3.58 -16.33 -4.04
C ARG A 171 2.48 -17.36 -4.27
N ARG A 172 1.78 -17.79 -3.22
CA ARG A 172 0.69 -18.77 -3.34
C ARG A 172 -0.55 -18.10 -3.86
N ILE A 173 -1.09 -18.64 -4.94
CA ILE A 173 -2.38 -18.29 -5.54
C ILE A 173 -3.47 -19.08 -4.81
N ASN A 174 -4.39 -18.35 -4.18
CA ASN A 174 -5.51 -18.89 -3.42
C ASN A 174 -6.82 -18.48 -4.11
N ARG A 175 -7.76 -19.41 -4.26
CA ARG A 175 -9.06 -19.15 -4.88
C ARG A 175 -10.01 -18.44 -3.91
N VAL A 176 -10.63 -17.35 -4.36
CA VAL A 176 -11.67 -16.58 -3.65
C VAL A 176 -13.01 -16.88 -4.28
N ARG A 177 -13.97 -17.42 -3.52
CA ARG A 177 -15.28 -17.82 -4.06
C ARG A 177 -16.40 -16.96 -3.48
N PRO A 178 -17.40 -16.59 -4.30
CA PRO A 178 -18.55 -15.87 -3.81
C PRO A 178 -19.38 -16.78 -2.90
N VAL A 179 -19.74 -16.27 -1.72
CA VAL A 179 -20.69 -16.87 -0.79
C VAL A 179 -21.93 -15.99 -0.59
N MET A 180 -21.84 -14.72 -0.99
CA MET A 180 -22.96 -13.79 -1.06
C MET A 180 -23.14 -13.31 -2.50
N LYS A 181 -24.36 -12.88 -2.83
CA LYS A 181 -24.62 -12.17 -4.08
C LYS A 181 -24.11 -10.74 -3.95
N SER A 182 -23.49 -10.22 -5.02
CA SER A 182 -23.09 -8.81 -5.10
C SER A 182 -24.29 -7.89 -4.85
N GLN A 183 -24.17 -7.00 -3.86
CA GLN A 183 -25.18 -5.98 -3.59
C GLN A 183 -25.29 -4.94 -4.71
N THR A 184 -24.21 -4.73 -5.48
CA THR A 184 -24.17 -3.79 -6.60
C THR A 184 -24.72 -4.41 -7.90
N GLY A 185 -24.95 -5.73 -7.90
CA GLY A 185 -25.34 -6.50 -9.07
C GLY A 185 -24.19 -6.76 -10.05
N LYS A 186 -22.96 -6.35 -9.71
CA LYS A 186 -21.76 -6.52 -10.54
C LYS A 186 -20.58 -7.01 -9.72
N ASP A 187 -19.67 -7.75 -10.35
CA ASP A 187 -18.32 -7.95 -9.87
C ASP A 187 -17.50 -6.67 -10.04
N GLU A 188 -16.41 -6.57 -9.28
CA GLU A 188 -15.57 -5.37 -9.29
C GLU A 188 -14.89 -5.11 -10.64
N TRP A 189 -14.50 -6.17 -11.35
CA TRP A 189 -13.88 -6.08 -12.67
C TRP A 189 -14.88 -5.68 -13.76
N GLU A 190 -16.18 -5.98 -13.58
CA GLU A 190 -17.22 -5.59 -14.53
C GLU A 190 -17.40 -4.06 -14.56
N VAL A 191 -17.21 -3.39 -13.42
CA VAL A 191 -17.26 -1.92 -13.36
C VAL A 191 -16.13 -1.31 -14.20
N THR A 192 -14.91 -1.84 -14.08
CA THR A 192 -13.76 -1.42 -14.89
C THR A 192 -13.98 -1.72 -16.38
N GLN A 193 -14.53 -2.89 -16.70
CA GLN A 193 -14.89 -3.27 -18.07
C GLN A 193 -15.91 -2.30 -18.69
N ASP A 194 -16.96 -1.96 -17.95
CA ASP A 194 -18.00 -1.06 -18.44
C ASP A 194 -17.49 0.37 -18.61
N LEU A 195 -16.61 0.83 -17.71
CA LEU A 195 -15.91 2.10 -17.88
C LEU A 195 -15.06 2.11 -19.16
N ALA A 196 -14.30 1.04 -19.40
CA ALA A 196 -13.49 0.92 -20.62
C ALA A 196 -14.37 0.92 -21.89
N ARG A 197 -15.51 0.22 -21.89
CA ARG A 197 -16.49 0.24 -22.99
C ARG A 197 -17.09 1.62 -23.21
N ALA A 198 -17.47 2.31 -22.13
CA ALA A 198 -18.00 3.67 -22.20
C ALA A 198 -16.97 4.67 -22.79
N LEU A 199 -15.67 4.41 -22.60
CA LEU A 199 -14.57 5.17 -23.19
C LEU A 199 -14.19 4.73 -24.62
N GLY A 200 -14.86 3.72 -25.18
CA GLY A 200 -14.68 3.26 -26.56
C GLY A 200 -13.65 2.14 -26.75
N TYR A 201 -13.28 1.44 -25.67
CA TYR A 201 -12.49 0.20 -25.75
C TYR A 201 -13.38 -1.02 -25.47
N GLU A 202 -13.52 -1.89 -26.48
CA GLU A 202 -14.36 -3.09 -26.40
C GLU A 202 -13.67 -4.18 -25.55
N MET A 203 -13.82 -4.09 -24.23
CA MET A 203 -13.38 -5.11 -23.27
C MET A 203 -14.52 -6.11 -23.05
N ASN A 204 -14.31 -7.41 -23.26
CA ASN A 204 -15.40 -8.40 -23.25
C ASN A 204 -15.04 -9.72 -22.56
N HIS A 205 -14.68 -9.62 -21.28
CA HIS A 205 -14.54 -10.79 -20.42
C HIS A 205 -15.92 -11.20 -19.88
N GLY A 206 -16.19 -12.50 -19.94
CA GLY A 206 -17.43 -13.09 -19.40
C GLY A 206 -17.29 -13.66 -17.98
N SER A 207 -16.07 -13.76 -17.45
CA SER A 207 -15.80 -14.25 -16.09
C SER A 207 -14.38 -13.93 -15.64
N ALA A 208 -14.14 -14.00 -14.32
CA ALA A 208 -12.79 -13.88 -13.75
C ALA A 208 -11.85 -15.03 -14.17
N SER A 209 -12.39 -16.21 -14.52
CA SER A 209 -11.60 -17.31 -15.09
C SER A 209 -11.06 -16.94 -16.47
N ALA A 210 -11.87 -16.29 -17.32
CA ALA A 210 -11.42 -15.86 -18.64
C ALA A 210 -10.32 -14.79 -18.55
N ILE A 211 -10.37 -13.93 -17.53
CA ILE A 211 -9.30 -12.96 -17.24
C ILE A 211 -8.01 -13.69 -16.84
N MET A 212 -8.11 -14.72 -15.99
CA MET A 212 -6.95 -15.55 -15.63
C MET A 212 -6.36 -16.29 -16.84
N ASP A 213 -7.21 -16.79 -17.75
CA ASP A 213 -6.75 -17.46 -18.97
C ASP A 213 -5.98 -16.49 -19.89
N GLU A 214 -6.43 -15.23 -20.00
CA GLU A 214 -5.66 -14.19 -20.70
C GLU A 214 -4.33 -13.88 -20.00
N ILE A 215 -4.33 -13.75 -18.66
CA ILE A 215 -3.10 -13.56 -17.88
C ILE A 215 -2.12 -14.68 -18.14
N ALA A 216 -2.57 -15.94 -18.13
CA ALA A 216 -1.74 -17.12 -18.38
C ALA A 216 -1.19 -17.15 -19.81
N ALA A 217 -1.98 -16.70 -20.80
CA ALA A 217 -1.55 -16.59 -22.18
C ALA A 217 -0.47 -15.50 -22.38
N LEU A 218 -0.58 -14.39 -21.65
CA LEU A 218 0.32 -13.25 -21.77
C LEU A 218 1.57 -13.36 -20.90
N THR A 219 1.50 -14.09 -19.77
CA THR A 219 2.50 -14.06 -18.69
C THR A 219 3.18 -15.43 -18.52
N PRO A 220 4.43 -15.62 -18.96
CA PRO A 220 5.08 -16.93 -18.99
C PRO A 220 5.18 -17.66 -17.64
N THR A 221 5.29 -16.93 -16.53
CA THR A 221 5.34 -17.49 -15.17
C THR A 221 4.00 -18.00 -14.67
N PHE A 222 2.89 -17.65 -15.35
CA PHE A 222 1.52 -18.07 -15.06
C PHE A 222 0.96 -19.04 -16.10
N LYS A 223 1.77 -19.46 -17.09
CA LYS A 223 1.32 -20.22 -18.28
C LYS A 223 0.36 -21.37 -17.98
N ASN A 224 0.58 -22.11 -16.88
CA ASN A 224 -0.23 -23.28 -16.54
C ASN A 224 -1.27 -23.00 -15.44
N VAL A 225 -1.38 -21.75 -14.98
CA VAL A 225 -2.38 -21.34 -13.97
C VAL A 225 -3.75 -21.27 -14.62
N SER A 226 -4.71 -21.96 -14.02
CA SER A 226 -6.12 -21.90 -14.38
C SER A 226 -6.98 -22.13 -13.14
N TYR A 227 -8.26 -21.76 -13.19
CA TYR A 227 -9.16 -22.04 -12.08
C TYR A 227 -9.33 -23.54 -11.85
N ALA A 228 -9.39 -24.35 -12.91
CA ALA A 228 -9.46 -25.81 -12.81
C ALA A 228 -8.23 -26.40 -12.07
N LEU A 229 -7.04 -25.86 -12.32
CA LEU A 229 -5.83 -26.25 -11.58
C LEU A 229 -5.97 -25.90 -10.10
N LEU A 230 -6.43 -24.69 -9.77
CA LEU A 230 -6.62 -24.25 -8.38
C LEU A 230 -7.70 -25.06 -7.66
N GLU A 231 -8.79 -25.45 -8.32
CA GLU A 231 -9.81 -26.34 -7.77
C GLU A 231 -9.24 -27.72 -7.45
N THR A 232 -8.39 -28.26 -8.33
CA THR A 232 -7.84 -29.61 -8.18
C THR A 232 -6.70 -29.66 -7.16
N LYS A 233 -5.81 -28.67 -7.15
CA LYS A 233 -4.62 -28.61 -6.30
C LYS A 233 -4.85 -27.87 -4.98
N GLY A 234 -5.97 -27.14 -4.86
CA GLY A 234 -6.27 -26.22 -3.77
C GLY A 234 -5.54 -24.88 -3.87
N SER A 235 -4.23 -24.91 -4.15
CA SER A 235 -3.41 -23.71 -4.37
C SER A 235 -2.11 -24.06 -5.09
N VAL A 236 -1.47 -23.05 -5.71
CA VAL A 236 -0.15 -23.21 -6.35
C VAL A 236 0.74 -22.00 -6.06
N GLN A 237 2.07 -22.17 -6.04
CA GLN A 237 3.00 -21.03 -6.03
C GLN A 237 3.36 -20.71 -7.47
N TRP A 238 3.24 -19.46 -7.89
CA TRP A 238 3.90 -19.05 -9.12
C TRP A 238 5.42 -18.91 -8.85
N PRO A 239 6.29 -19.17 -9.83
CA PRO A 239 6.00 -19.62 -11.20
C PRO A 239 5.34 -21.00 -11.33
N CYS A 240 4.39 -21.13 -12.26
CA CYS A 240 3.72 -22.37 -12.64
C CYS A 240 3.63 -22.45 -14.17
N ASN A 241 4.49 -23.28 -14.76
CA ASN A 241 4.69 -23.42 -16.20
C ASN A 241 5.15 -24.84 -16.54
N ASP A 242 5.53 -25.13 -17.79
CA ASP A 242 5.88 -26.49 -18.22
C ASP A 242 7.09 -27.08 -17.48
N ALA A 243 8.03 -26.22 -17.03
CA ALA A 243 9.18 -26.65 -16.25
C ALA A 243 8.85 -26.84 -14.76
N SER A 244 7.74 -26.29 -14.29
CA SER A 244 7.28 -26.39 -12.89
C SER A 244 5.75 -26.49 -12.84
N PRO A 245 5.17 -27.61 -13.32
CA PRO A 245 3.72 -27.73 -13.50
C PRO A 245 2.96 -27.75 -12.17
N ASP A 246 3.62 -28.16 -11.07
CA ASP A 246 3.06 -28.14 -9.72
C ASP A 246 3.37 -26.82 -8.96
N GLY A 247 3.94 -25.83 -9.64
CA GLY A 247 4.37 -24.56 -9.06
C GLY A 247 5.80 -24.60 -8.50
N THR A 248 6.26 -23.46 -7.97
CA THR A 248 7.62 -23.30 -7.42
C THR A 248 7.58 -22.91 -5.93
N PRO A 249 7.61 -23.90 -5.00
CA PRO A 249 7.56 -23.64 -3.57
C PRO A 249 8.77 -22.82 -3.06
N ILE A 250 9.97 -23.11 -3.55
CA ILE A 250 11.22 -22.48 -3.12
C ILE A 250 11.91 -21.89 -4.36
N MET A 251 12.22 -20.60 -4.32
CA MET A 251 12.97 -19.95 -5.39
C MET A 251 14.46 -20.24 -5.27
N HIS A 252 15.15 -20.21 -6.42
CA HIS A 252 16.61 -20.28 -6.53
C HIS A 252 17.26 -21.59 -6.05
N VAL A 253 16.54 -22.71 -6.11
CA VAL A 253 17.06 -24.04 -5.75
C VAL A 253 18.26 -24.43 -6.62
N ASP A 254 18.12 -24.29 -7.94
CA ASP A 254 19.14 -24.68 -8.93
C ASP A 254 19.97 -23.50 -9.46
N GLY A 255 19.95 -22.36 -8.76
CA GLY A 255 20.66 -21.14 -9.15
C GLY A 255 19.77 -19.89 -9.16
N PHE A 256 20.39 -18.72 -9.26
CA PHE A 256 19.64 -17.46 -9.33
C PHE A 256 18.92 -17.34 -10.67
N VAL A 257 17.75 -16.70 -10.69
CA VAL A 257 16.97 -16.51 -11.93
C VAL A 257 17.77 -15.74 -12.99
N ARG A 258 18.59 -14.78 -12.55
CA ARG A 258 19.51 -14.04 -13.42
C ARG A 258 20.82 -14.79 -13.76
N GLY A 259 20.93 -16.06 -13.38
CA GLY A 259 22.15 -16.87 -13.43
C GLY A 259 22.94 -16.83 -12.13
N LYS A 260 23.68 -15.74 -11.87
CA LYS A 260 24.53 -15.59 -10.67
C LYS A 260 24.00 -14.52 -9.72
N GLY A 261 24.24 -14.72 -8.42
CA GLY A 261 24.00 -13.69 -7.40
C GLY A 261 24.86 -12.46 -7.66
N ALA A 262 24.38 -11.29 -7.25
CA ALA A 262 25.06 -10.01 -7.46
C ALA A 262 25.26 -9.31 -6.11
N PHE A 263 26.51 -9.29 -5.63
CA PHE A 263 26.87 -8.50 -4.46
C PHE A 263 26.99 -7.03 -4.83
N VAL A 264 26.42 -6.16 -3.99
CA VAL A 264 26.49 -4.71 -4.15
C VAL A 264 27.05 -4.06 -2.89
N VAL A 265 27.83 -3.00 -3.04
CA VAL A 265 28.33 -2.25 -1.89
C VAL A 265 27.18 -1.40 -1.33
N THR A 266 26.87 -1.58 -0.05
CA THR A 266 25.76 -0.89 0.63
C THR A 266 26.31 0.08 1.66
N GLU A 267 26.51 1.34 1.27
CA GLU A 267 26.99 2.39 2.16
C GLU A 267 25.85 2.98 2.99
N TYR A 268 26.15 3.31 4.25
CA TYR A 268 25.23 4.07 5.10
C TYR A 268 25.30 5.55 4.74
N VAL A 269 24.15 6.13 4.41
CA VAL A 269 23.97 7.57 4.18
C VAL A 269 23.03 8.07 5.27
N PRO A 270 23.49 8.99 6.15
CA PRO A 270 22.61 9.55 7.17
C PRO A 270 21.36 10.18 6.56
N THR A 271 20.18 9.84 7.09
CA THR A 271 18.91 10.46 6.67
C THR A 271 18.97 11.99 6.81
N GLU A 272 18.25 12.68 5.92
CA GLU A 272 18.04 14.12 6.01
C GLU A 272 17.07 14.49 7.15
N GLU A 273 16.24 13.56 7.61
CA GLU A 273 15.28 13.73 8.71
C GLU A 273 15.95 13.70 10.09
N LYS A 274 16.90 14.62 10.29
CA LYS A 274 17.69 14.73 11.52
C LYS A 274 16.90 15.42 12.62
N THR A 275 17.03 14.90 13.83
CA THR A 275 16.56 15.59 15.03
C THR A 275 17.39 16.85 15.28
N ASN A 276 16.77 17.82 15.95
CA ASN A 276 17.43 19.05 16.37
C ASN A 276 16.77 19.61 17.63
N ARG A 277 17.22 20.79 18.10
CA ARG A 277 16.66 21.42 19.31
C ARG A 277 15.16 21.73 19.23
N LYS A 278 14.61 21.92 18.02
CA LYS A 278 13.18 22.20 17.80
C LYS A 278 12.38 20.90 17.64
N PHE A 279 12.98 19.84 17.11
CA PHE A 279 12.37 18.53 16.88
C PHE A 279 13.31 17.43 17.41
N PRO A 280 13.39 17.23 18.74
CA PRO A 280 14.38 16.37 19.36
C PRO A 280 14.03 14.88 19.38
N LEU A 281 12.76 14.51 19.13
CA LEU A 281 12.29 13.12 19.16
C LEU A 281 12.13 12.56 17.74
N ILE A 282 12.19 11.24 17.61
CA ILE A 282 11.87 10.52 16.37
C ILE A 282 10.50 9.85 16.53
N LEU A 283 9.57 10.17 15.64
CA LEU A 283 8.28 9.49 15.52
C LEU A 283 8.39 8.28 14.58
N THR A 284 7.82 7.17 15.02
CA THR A 284 7.61 5.95 14.23
C THR A 284 6.12 5.62 14.18
N THR A 285 5.61 5.27 13.00
CA THR A 285 4.23 4.77 12.85
C THR A 285 4.21 3.26 12.67
N GLY A 286 3.22 2.59 13.27
CA GLY A 286 3.03 1.16 13.12
C GLY A 286 1.57 0.74 13.12
N ARG A 287 1.31 -0.48 13.60
CA ARG A 287 0.01 -1.15 13.54
C ARG A 287 -0.32 -1.87 14.84
N ILE A 288 -1.62 -2.11 15.02
CA ILE A 288 -2.21 -2.93 16.08
C ILE A 288 -2.85 -4.16 15.43
N LEU A 289 -3.08 -5.21 16.21
CA LEU A 289 -3.70 -6.45 15.72
C LEU A 289 -5.18 -6.27 15.33
N SER A 290 -5.96 -5.53 16.11
CA SER A 290 -7.42 -5.42 15.95
C SER A 290 -7.86 -4.52 14.81
N GLN A 291 -7.04 -3.53 14.44
CA GLN A 291 -7.36 -2.54 13.40
C GLN A 291 -6.44 -2.67 12.20
N TYR A 292 -7.00 -2.66 10.99
CA TYR A 292 -6.24 -2.87 9.76
C TYR A 292 -6.01 -1.56 8.99
N ASN A 293 -4.74 -1.17 8.80
CA ASN A 293 -4.33 0.05 8.08
C ASN A 293 -5.22 1.26 8.43
N VAL A 294 -6.00 1.80 7.50
CA VAL A 294 -6.88 2.98 7.68
C VAL A 294 -8.20 2.69 8.42
N GLY A 295 -8.46 1.43 8.74
CA GLY A 295 -9.61 1.00 9.52
C GLY A 295 -10.96 1.15 8.82
N ALA A 296 -11.01 1.42 7.51
CA ALA A 296 -12.25 1.62 6.75
C ALA A 296 -13.21 0.42 6.83
N GLN A 297 -12.65 -0.79 6.97
CA GLN A 297 -13.39 -2.03 7.19
C GLN A 297 -13.50 -2.38 8.69
N THR A 298 -12.40 -2.35 9.43
CA THR A 298 -12.32 -2.87 10.82
C THR A 298 -12.90 -1.95 11.88
N ARG A 299 -12.97 -0.63 11.65
CA ARG A 299 -13.66 0.29 12.58
C ARG A 299 -15.19 0.18 12.51
N ARG A 300 -15.71 -0.62 11.58
CA ARG A 300 -17.14 -0.91 11.41
C ARG A 300 -17.54 -2.26 12.02
N THR A 301 -16.65 -2.87 12.79
CA THR A 301 -16.90 -4.09 13.55
C THR A 301 -16.63 -3.83 15.03
N ASP A 302 -16.94 -4.80 15.88
CA ASP A 302 -16.69 -4.75 17.32
C ASP A 302 -15.18 -4.74 17.68
N ASN A 303 -14.29 -4.72 16.67
CA ASN A 303 -12.86 -4.60 16.89
C ASN A 303 -12.45 -3.28 17.56
N VAL A 304 -13.33 -2.27 17.49
CA VAL A 304 -13.15 -0.99 18.16
C VAL A 304 -12.99 -1.16 19.68
N ASP A 305 -13.60 -2.17 20.28
CA ASP A 305 -13.53 -2.41 21.73
C ASP A 305 -12.11 -2.73 22.23
N TRP A 306 -11.24 -3.29 21.37
CA TRP A 306 -9.83 -3.56 21.73
C TRP A 306 -8.91 -2.37 21.49
N TRP A 307 -9.28 -1.46 20.60
CA TRP A 307 -8.46 -0.32 20.23
C TRP A 307 -9.38 0.78 19.69
N GLU A 308 -9.81 1.69 20.57
CA GLU A 308 -10.84 2.70 20.28
C GLU A 308 -10.28 4.00 19.67
N GLU A 309 -9.02 4.31 19.94
CA GLU A 309 -8.34 5.52 19.46
C GLU A 309 -6.85 5.27 19.20
N ASP A 310 -6.25 6.03 18.27
CA ASP A 310 -4.80 6.08 18.12
C ASP A 310 -4.19 6.88 19.29
N VAL A 311 -3.11 6.36 19.87
CA VAL A 311 -2.39 6.99 20.99
C VAL A 311 -0.93 7.26 20.63
N LEU A 312 -0.27 8.10 21.42
CA LEU A 312 1.18 8.31 21.35
C LEU A 312 1.86 7.59 22.52
N GLU A 313 2.59 6.52 22.22
CA GLU A 313 3.48 5.89 23.20
C GLU A 313 4.75 6.74 23.36
N ILE A 314 5.05 7.15 24.60
CA ILE A 314 6.22 7.97 24.95
C ILE A 314 6.96 7.37 26.16
N HIS A 315 8.29 7.38 26.10
CA HIS A 315 9.14 6.87 27.18
C HIS A 315 9.02 7.74 28.45
N PRO A 316 9.04 7.15 29.67
CA PRO A 316 8.91 7.89 30.92
C PRO A 316 9.87 9.08 31.07
N SER A 317 11.15 8.92 30.69
CA SER A 317 12.13 10.01 30.76
C SER A 317 11.77 11.19 29.86
N ASP A 318 11.28 10.92 28.64
CA ASP A 318 10.89 11.97 27.69
C ASP A 318 9.60 12.66 28.11
N ALA A 319 8.68 11.91 28.72
CA ALA A 319 7.46 12.44 29.29
C ALA A 319 7.75 13.37 30.49
N GLU A 320 8.62 12.94 31.42
CA GLU A 320 9.01 13.72 32.59
C GLU A 320 9.66 15.05 32.19
N MET A 321 10.62 15.03 31.26
CA MET A 321 11.27 16.24 30.75
C MET A 321 10.29 17.25 30.13
N ARG A 322 9.14 16.78 29.65
CA ARG A 322 8.11 17.58 28.97
C ARG A 322 6.88 17.87 29.85
N GLY A 323 6.85 17.33 31.07
CA GLY A 323 5.67 17.42 31.95
C GLY A 323 4.43 16.73 31.39
N VAL A 324 4.61 15.70 30.55
CA VAL A 324 3.52 14.89 29.99
C VAL A 324 3.09 13.83 31.02
N ARG A 325 1.78 13.68 31.19
CA ARG A 325 1.17 12.66 32.04
C ARG A 325 0.45 11.60 31.20
N ASP A 326 0.31 10.42 31.77
CA ASP A 326 -0.45 9.34 31.14
C ASP A 326 -1.92 9.75 30.91
N GLY A 327 -2.46 9.41 29.75
CA GLY A 327 -3.81 9.79 29.30
C GLY A 327 -3.97 11.27 28.91
N GLN A 328 -2.94 12.09 29.04
CA GLN A 328 -3.00 13.51 28.71
C GLN A 328 -2.99 13.75 27.20
N TRP A 329 -3.73 14.76 26.74
CA TRP A 329 -3.58 15.28 25.38
C TRP A 329 -2.20 15.90 25.18
N VAL A 330 -1.56 15.53 24.07
CA VAL A 330 -0.26 16.07 23.65
C VAL A 330 -0.32 16.49 22.19
N SER A 331 0.32 17.61 21.90
CA SER A 331 0.63 18.04 20.54
C SER A 331 1.86 17.30 20.03
N ILE A 332 1.84 16.91 18.77
CA ILE A 332 2.95 16.31 18.03
C ILE A 332 3.18 17.21 16.84
N ARG A 333 4.32 17.91 16.84
CA ARG A 333 4.67 18.90 15.81
C ARG A 333 5.89 18.46 15.04
N SER A 334 5.78 18.46 13.71
CA SER A 334 6.90 18.24 12.80
C SER A 334 7.16 19.47 11.94
N ARG A 335 8.01 19.34 10.92
CA ARG A 335 8.22 20.37 9.89
C ARG A 335 7.00 20.54 8.97
N LYS A 336 6.16 19.52 8.84
CA LYS A 336 5.01 19.48 7.91
C LYS A 336 3.70 19.88 8.55
N GLY A 337 3.52 19.55 9.82
CA GLY A 337 2.25 19.79 10.46
C GLY A 337 2.24 19.52 11.95
N GLU A 338 1.02 19.50 12.45
CA GLU A 338 0.72 19.28 13.85
C GLU A 338 -0.51 18.40 13.94
N THR A 339 -0.44 17.41 14.82
CA THR A 339 -1.59 16.64 15.27
C THR A 339 -1.60 16.58 16.79
N SER A 340 -2.72 16.17 17.37
CA SER A 340 -2.85 15.94 18.80
C SER A 340 -3.41 14.55 19.06
N LEU A 341 -2.83 13.85 20.03
CA LEU A 341 -3.20 12.50 20.47
C LEU A 341 -3.15 12.41 21.99
N ARG A 342 -3.71 11.35 22.56
CA ARG A 342 -3.50 11.01 23.96
C ARG A 342 -2.17 10.31 24.15
N ALA A 343 -1.41 10.72 25.17
CA ALA A 343 -0.16 10.08 25.54
C ALA A 343 -0.41 8.81 26.36
N VAL A 344 0.36 7.78 26.08
CA VAL A 344 0.51 6.57 26.89
C VAL A 344 1.97 6.46 27.30
N ILE A 345 2.25 6.48 28.60
CA ILE A 345 3.62 6.35 29.11
C ILE A 345 4.00 4.87 29.08
N SER A 346 5.06 4.54 28.35
CA SER A 346 5.46 3.15 28.06
C SER A 346 6.97 3.02 27.90
N GLU A 347 7.56 1.97 28.47
CA GLU A 347 8.98 1.62 28.28
C GLU A 347 9.23 0.79 27.01
N ARG A 348 8.20 0.59 26.18
CA ARG A 348 8.30 -0.20 24.95
C ARG A 348 9.27 0.42 23.95
N MET A 349 9.29 1.74 23.84
CA MET A 349 10.19 2.49 22.97
C MET A 349 11.43 2.96 23.75
N ALA A 350 12.57 3.09 23.06
CA ALA A 350 13.75 3.68 23.65
C ALA A 350 13.58 5.19 23.90
N PRO A 351 14.31 5.79 24.86
CA PRO A 351 14.37 7.24 25.01
C PRO A 351 14.73 7.94 23.69
N GLY A 352 14.06 9.04 23.38
CA GLY A 352 14.19 9.77 22.13
C GLY A 352 13.31 9.27 20.98
N VAL A 353 12.57 8.17 21.17
CA VAL A 353 11.67 7.59 20.16
C VAL A 353 10.24 7.56 20.69
N VAL A 354 9.29 8.00 19.86
CA VAL A 354 7.86 7.94 20.14
C VAL A 354 7.15 7.14 19.05
N TYR A 355 6.07 6.47 19.43
CA TYR A 355 5.34 5.56 18.54
C TYR A 355 3.86 5.91 18.48
N THR A 356 3.28 5.85 17.28
CA THR A 356 1.83 5.99 17.10
C THR A 356 1.31 5.07 16.00
N THR A 357 0.00 5.06 15.83
CA THR A 357 -0.74 4.30 14.83
C THR A 357 -1.56 5.26 13.96
N PHE A 358 -2.04 4.77 12.82
CA PHE A 358 -2.74 5.59 11.81
C PHE A 358 -4.13 5.00 11.47
N HIS A 359 -4.71 4.25 12.41
CA HIS A 359 -5.94 3.49 12.19
C HIS A 359 -7.18 4.37 12.15
N TYR A 360 -7.12 5.54 12.77
CA TYR A 360 -8.21 6.47 12.89
C TYR A 360 -7.93 7.75 12.11
N PRO A 361 -8.78 8.15 11.14
CA PRO A 361 -8.51 9.30 10.28
C PRO A 361 -8.45 10.61 11.07
N GLN A 362 -9.24 10.72 12.15
CA GLN A 362 -9.21 11.91 13.01
C GLN A 362 -7.87 12.08 13.76
N SER A 363 -7.04 11.03 13.84
CA SER A 363 -5.72 11.09 14.49
C SER A 363 -4.71 11.89 13.67
N GLY A 364 -4.89 11.98 12.35
CA GLY A 364 -4.02 12.76 11.48
C GLY A 364 -2.54 12.36 11.55
N ALA A 365 -2.23 11.09 11.81
CA ALA A 365 -0.85 10.64 12.00
C ALA A 365 0.05 10.97 10.80
N ASN A 366 -0.48 10.92 9.58
CA ASN A 366 0.28 11.26 8.36
C ASN A 366 0.37 12.76 8.04
N VAL A 367 -0.28 13.62 8.83
CA VAL A 367 -0.13 15.09 8.72
C VAL A 367 1.26 15.54 9.17
N VAL A 368 1.88 14.78 10.07
CA VAL A 368 3.23 15.07 10.56
C VAL A 368 4.31 14.35 9.77
N THR A 369 3.99 13.27 9.05
CA THR A 369 4.92 12.51 8.20
C THR A 369 5.45 13.37 7.06
N THR A 370 6.75 13.25 6.78
CA THR A 370 7.43 14.02 5.72
C THR A 370 7.32 13.40 4.33
N GLU A 371 7.68 14.17 3.32
CA GLU A 371 7.75 13.78 1.91
C GLU A 371 8.98 12.90 1.58
N LEU A 372 9.90 12.76 2.52
CA LEU A 372 11.13 12.00 2.32
C LEU A 372 10.81 10.54 1.98
N SER A 373 11.58 9.99 1.06
CA SER A 373 11.31 8.66 0.50
C SER A 373 12.58 7.95 0.02
N ASP A 374 12.47 6.65 -0.22
CA ASP A 374 13.53 5.83 -0.80
C ASP A 374 13.92 6.31 -2.19
N TRP A 375 15.23 6.38 -2.44
CA TRP A 375 15.80 6.90 -3.68
C TRP A 375 15.42 6.11 -4.95
N ALA A 376 15.09 4.82 -4.83
CA ALA A 376 14.80 3.98 -6.01
C ALA A 376 13.30 3.84 -6.28
N THR A 377 12.51 3.65 -5.21
CA THR A 377 11.08 3.30 -5.30
C THR A 377 10.15 4.44 -4.92
N SER A 378 10.68 5.52 -4.35
CA SER A 378 9.89 6.62 -3.79
C SER A 378 8.94 6.16 -2.67
N CYS A 379 9.27 5.04 -2.00
CA CYS A 379 8.55 4.57 -0.82
C CYS A 379 8.76 5.56 0.35
N PRO A 380 7.71 6.13 0.96
CA PRO A 380 7.86 7.15 1.99
C PRO A 380 8.58 6.68 3.27
N GLU A 381 9.26 7.60 3.93
CA GLU A 381 9.97 7.40 5.19
C GLU A 381 9.01 7.47 6.41
N TYR A 382 8.04 6.56 6.48
CA TYR A 382 7.06 6.51 7.57
C TYR A 382 7.66 6.19 8.95
N LYS A 383 8.85 5.60 8.98
CA LYS A 383 9.48 5.11 10.22
C LYS A 383 10.40 6.15 10.87
N VAL A 384 10.61 7.30 10.22
CA VAL A 384 11.45 8.38 10.74
C VAL A 384 10.79 9.71 10.44
N THR A 385 10.38 10.41 11.48
CA THR A 385 9.95 11.81 11.37
C THR A 385 10.39 12.53 12.63
N ALA A 386 11.17 13.61 12.51
CA ALA A 386 11.60 14.35 13.68
C ALA A 386 10.43 15.21 14.18
N VAL A 387 10.09 15.05 15.45
CA VAL A 387 8.95 15.72 16.08
C VAL A 387 9.34 16.36 17.41
N GLU A 388 8.50 17.28 17.84
CA GLU A 388 8.44 17.71 19.24
C GLU A 388 7.07 17.39 19.81
N VAL A 389 7.09 16.84 21.02
CA VAL A 389 5.91 16.51 21.80
C VAL A 389 5.77 17.52 22.93
N ALA A 390 4.58 18.08 23.12
CA ALA A 390 4.31 19.00 24.23
C ALA A 390 2.88 18.82 24.76
N PRO A 391 2.65 19.02 26.07
CA PRO A 391 1.30 19.08 26.64
C PRO A 391 0.36 19.97 25.82
N ALA A 392 -0.82 19.45 25.51
CA ALA A 392 -1.86 20.17 24.79
C ALA A 392 -3.21 20.04 25.50
N ASN A 393 -4.09 21.01 25.27
CA ASN A 393 -5.47 21.03 25.77
C ASN A 393 -6.49 21.20 24.62
N HIS A 394 -6.04 21.01 23.38
CA HIS A 394 -6.80 21.22 22.16
C HIS A 394 -6.41 20.17 21.12
N LYS A 395 -7.27 20.00 20.12
CA LYS A 395 -6.93 19.31 18.86
C LYS A 395 -6.23 20.30 17.93
N SER A 396 -5.42 19.81 17.01
CA SER A 396 -4.72 20.68 16.05
C SER A 396 -5.70 21.41 15.12
N ASP A 397 -5.26 22.51 14.52
CA ASP A 397 -6.07 23.25 13.53
C ASP A 397 -6.51 22.37 12.36
N TRP A 398 -5.65 21.44 11.93
CA TRP A 398 -6.01 20.46 10.90
C TRP A 398 -7.12 19.54 11.37
N GLN A 399 -7.03 18.97 12.59
CA GLN A 399 -8.08 18.10 13.13
C GLN A 399 -9.41 18.83 13.28
N ASN A 400 -9.39 20.09 13.73
CA ASN A 400 -10.60 20.92 13.83
C ASN A 400 -11.22 21.21 12.46
N ALA A 401 -10.40 21.48 11.43
CA ALA A 401 -10.88 21.67 10.06
C ALA A 401 -11.47 20.37 9.49
N TYR A 402 -10.76 19.26 9.67
CA TYR A 402 -11.21 17.92 9.29
C TYR A 402 -12.59 17.59 9.90
N GLU A 403 -12.78 17.81 11.20
CA GLU A 403 -14.05 17.53 11.89
C GLU A 403 -15.19 18.42 11.42
N ARG A 404 -14.89 19.68 11.10
CA ARG A 404 -15.88 20.64 10.59
C ARG A 404 -16.31 20.32 9.17
N GLU A 405 -15.39 19.89 8.32
CA GLU A 405 -15.62 19.74 6.87
C GLU A 405 -16.15 18.35 6.50
N THR A 406 -15.73 17.30 7.19
CA THR A 406 -16.11 15.90 6.88
C THR A 406 -17.62 15.68 6.78
N PRO A 407 -18.47 16.22 7.69
CA PRO A 407 -19.92 16.07 7.57
C PRO A 407 -20.52 16.74 6.34
N GLY A 408 -19.85 17.73 5.74
CA GLY A 408 -20.27 18.40 4.52
C GLY A 408 -20.06 17.52 3.28
N TYR A 409 -18.88 16.92 3.19
CA TYR A 409 -18.49 16.06 2.06
C TYR A 409 -19.27 14.74 1.98
N ARG A 410 -19.79 14.25 3.12
CA ARG A 410 -20.53 12.98 3.18
C ARG A 410 -22.06 13.12 3.04
N ARG A 411 -22.55 14.31 2.67
CA ARG A 411 -23.99 14.54 2.50
C ARG A 411 -24.46 13.96 1.19
N ILE A 412 -25.42 13.04 1.26
CA ILE A 412 -26.14 12.54 0.10
C ILE A 412 -27.36 13.42 -0.09
N ALA A 413 -27.47 14.06 -1.26
CA ALA A 413 -28.67 14.80 -1.62
C ALA A 413 -29.87 13.83 -1.65
N LYS A 414 -31.00 14.24 -1.07
CA LYS A 414 -32.23 13.48 -1.24
C LYS A 414 -32.66 13.60 -2.70
N ILE A 415 -32.55 12.50 -3.45
CA ILE A 415 -33.13 12.42 -4.78
C ILE A 415 -34.66 12.46 -4.58
N PRO A 416 -35.39 13.42 -5.15
CA PRO A 416 -36.85 13.38 -5.12
C PRO A 416 -37.30 12.04 -5.70
N ALA A 417 -38.21 11.33 -5.02
CA ALA A 417 -38.80 10.13 -5.58
C ALA A 417 -39.47 10.50 -6.91
N GLU A 418 -39.08 9.84 -8.00
CA GLU A 418 -39.73 9.95 -9.31
C GLU A 418 -41.17 9.41 -9.27
#